data_AF-A0A7W1QYM2-F1
#
_entry.id   AF-A0A7W1QYM2-F1
#
_cell.length_a   1.000
_cell.length_b   1.000
_cell.length_c   1.000
_cell.angle_alpha   90.00
_cell.angle_beta   90.00
_cell.angle_gamma   90.00
#
_symmetry.space_group_name_H-M   'P 1'
#
loop_
_entity.id
_entity.type
_entity.pdbx_description
1 polymer ?
#
loop_
_entity_poly.entity_id
_entity_poly.type
_entity_poly.pdbx_seq_one_letter_code
_entity_poly.pdbx_strand_id
1 'polypeptide(L)' 'MKLQLEKIELKEIELPLKYPFETSFGRTTGRRILIVKVFDKNGASGYGECVAMEN' A
#
# COMPACT_ATOMS: atom_id res chain seq x y z
N MET A 1 -4.89 27.48 2.41
CA MET A 1 -5.29 26.35 3.28
C MET A 1 -4.08 25.46 3.52
N LYS A 2 -3.80 25.05 4.77
CA LYS A 2 -2.60 24.27 5.13
C LYS A 2 -3.00 22.85 5.54
N LEU A 3 -2.34 21.84 4.98
CA LEU A 3 -2.51 20.44 5.39
C LEU A 3 -2.05 20.27 6.85
N GLN A 4 -2.92 19.71 7.68
CA GLN A 4 -2.61 19.37 9.07
C GLN A 4 -3.00 17.92 9.33
N LEU A 5 -2.01 17.07 9.54
CA LEU A 5 -2.25 15.64 9.75
C LEU A 5 -2.86 15.40 11.13
N GLU A 6 -3.85 14.52 11.18
CA GLU A 6 -4.51 14.07 12.42
C GLU A 6 -4.20 12.60 12.71
N LYS A 7 -4.32 11.75 11.70
CA LYS A 7 -4.17 10.29 11.84
C LYS A 7 -3.56 9.70 10.58
N ILE A 8 -2.77 8.64 10.77
CA ILE A 8 -2.30 7.77 9.70
C ILE A 8 -2.75 6.35 10.03
N GLU A 9 -3.40 5.69 9.08
CA GLU A 9 -3.71 4.27 9.13
C GLU A 9 -2.79 3.53 8.16
N LEU A 10 -2.15 2.48 8.67
CA LEU A 10 -1.36 1.55 7.88
C LEU A 10 -2.14 0.25 7.78
N LYS A 11 -2.44 -0.17 6.56
CA LYS A 11 -3.11 -1.43 6.29
C LYS A 11 -2.22 -2.28 5.39
N GLU A 12 -1.79 -3.40 5.92
CA GLU A 12 -1.13 -4.43 5.14
C GLU A 12 -2.18 -5.40 4.60
N ILE A 13 -2.08 -5.72 3.31
CA ILE A 13 -2.92 -6.73 2.67
C ILE A 13 -2.05 -7.70 1.88
N GLU A 14 -2.53 -8.92 1.72
CA GLU A 14 -1.98 -9.90 0.79
C GLU A 14 -3.00 -10.13 -0.32
N LEU A 15 -2.62 -9.84 -1.56
CA LEU A 15 -3.48 -10.00 -2.73
C LEU A 15 -2.92 -11.08 -3.66
N PRO A 16 -3.68 -12.16 -3.94
CA PRO A 16 -3.30 -13.14 -4.96
C PRO A 16 -3.19 -12.50 -6.34
N LEU A 17 -2.15 -12.86 -7.09
CA LEU A 17 -2.00 -12.46 -8.49
C LEU A 17 -2.93 -13.30 -9.38
N LYS A 18 -3.54 -12.66 -10.39
CA LYS A 18 -4.31 -13.37 -11.41
C LYS A 18 -3.45 -14.35 -12.22
N TYR A 19 -2.21 -13.95 -12.48
CA TYR A 19 -1.19 -14.77 -13.12
C TYR A 19 0.12 -14.63 -12.33
N PRO A 20 0.82 -15.73 -12.03
CA PRO A 20 2.10 -15.66 -11.35
C PRO A 20 3.13 -14.83 -12.12
N PHE A 21 3.98 -14.12 -11.38
CA PHE A 21 5.12 -13.38 -11.93
C PHE A 21 6.39 -14.20 -11.72
N GLU A 22 7.21 -14.37 -12.76
CA GLU A 22 8.38 -15.25 -12.70
C GLU A 22 9.63 -14.50 -13.21
N THR A 23 10.70 -14.59 -12.43
CA THR A 23 12.01 -14.00 -12.72
C THR A 23 13.09 -15.06 -12.52
N SER A 24 14.35 -14.73 -12.83
CA SER A 24 15.50 -15.59 -12.48
C SER A 24 15.64 -15.87 -10.99
N PHE A 25 15.00 -15.07 -10.13
CA PHE A 25 15.04 -15.20 -8.67
C PHE A 25 13.87 -16.02 -8.11
N GLY A 26 12.92 -16.45 -8.93
CA GLY A 26 11.81 -17.30 -8.52
C GLY A 26 10.44 -16.82 -9.02
N ARG A 27 9.40 -17.41 -8.43
CA ARG A 27 8.00 -17.22 -8.82
C ARG A 27 7.19 -16.61 -7.68
N THR A 28 6.53 -15.49 -7.96
CA THR A 28 5.64 -14.77 -7.05
C THR A 28 4.18 -15.06 -7.41
N THR A 29 3.37 -15.48 -6.45
CA THR A 29 1.94 -15.76 -6.63
C THR A 29 1.02 -14.79 -5.88
N GLY A 30 1.56 -13.99 -4.97
CA GLY A 30 0.83 -12.99 -4.19
C GLY A 30 1.63 -11.70 -4.07
N ARG A 31 0.95 -10.60 -3.77
CA ARG A 31 1.54 -9.30 -3.49
C ARG A 31 1.18 -8.89 -2.07
N ARG A 32 2.18 -8.78 -1.21
CA ARG A 32 2.07 -8.02 0.04
C ARG A 32 2.11 -6.53 -0.26
N ILE A 33 1.06 -5.81 0.14
CA ILE A 33 0.87 -4.39 -0.20
C ILE A 33 0.60 -3.60 1.08
N LEU A 34 1.34 -2.49 1.25
CA LEU A 34 1.07 -1.51 2.29
C LEU A 34 0.23 -0.37 1.72
N ILE A 35 -0.99 -0.24 2.22
CA ILE A 35 -1.87 0.90 1.95
C ILE A 35 -1.75 1.88 3.12
N VAL A 36 -1.47 3.13 2.79
CA VAL A 36 -1.44 4.25 3.73
C VAL A 36 -2.70 5.08 3.52
N LYS A 37 -3.45 5.32 4.59
CA LYS A 37 -4.53 6.31 4.60
C LYS A 37 -4.18 7.43 5.57
N VAL A 38 -4.16 8.65 5.07
CA VAL A 38 -3.85 9.85 5.84
C VAL A 38 -5.12 10.67 6.01
N PHE A 39 -5.35 11.17 7.22
CA PHE A 39 -6.48 12.01 7.57
C PHE A 39 -5.99 13.40 7.97
N ASP A 40 -6.63 14.43 7.46
CA ASP A 40 -6.39 15.81 7.89
C ASP A 40 -7.42 16.26 8.94
N LYS A 41 -7.10 17.33 9.67
CA LYS A 41 -7.99 17.92 10.68
C LYS A 41 -9.23 18.61 10.09
N ASN A 42 -9.28 18.83 8.78
CA ASN A 42 -10.39 19.49 8.09
C ASN A 42 -11.36 18.48 7.45
N GLY A 43 -11.19 17.18 7.71
CA GLY A 43 -12.05 16.11 7.23
C GLY A 43 -11.65 15.50 5.88
N ALA A 44 -10.58 15.97 5.24
CA ALA A 44 -10.04 15.34 4.04
C ALA A 44 -9.27 14.05 4.38
N SER A 45 -9.27 13.10 3.44
CA SER A 45 -8.42 11.92 3.53
C SER A 45 -7.76 11.61 2.18
N GLY A 46 -6.54 11.07 2.24
CA GLY A 46 -5.76 10.68 1.08
C GLY A 46 -5.23 9.26 1.22
N TYR A 47 -5.07 8.58 0.08
CA TYR A 47 -4.54 7.23 0.01
C TYR A 47 -3.17 7.23 -0.69
N GLY A 48 -2.29 6.36 -0.22
CA GLY A 48 -1.01 6.04 -0.87
C GLY A 48 -0.73 4.55 -0.80
N GLU A 49 0.06 4.04 -1.73
CA GLU A 49 0.47 2.64 -1.79
C GLU A 49 1.99 2.56 -1.86
N CYS A 50 2.60 1.66 -1.07
CA CYS A 50 3.96 1.24 -1.30
C CYS A 50 3.98 0.12 -2.35
N VAL A 51 4.54 0.42 -3.52
CA VAL A 51 4.57 -0.53 -4.65
C VAL A 51 5.80 -1.44 -4.67
N ALA A 52 6.76 -1.19 -3.79
CA ALA A 52 7.99 -1.97 -3.68
C ALA A 52 7.69 -3.46 -3.46
N MET A 53 8.49 -4.34 -4.07
CA MET A 53 8.41 -5.78 -3.82
C MET A 53 9.04 -6.13 -2.47
N GLU A 54 8.63 -7.28 -1.97
CA GLU A 54 9.23 -7.95 -0.82
C GLU A 54 10.57 -8.60 -1.25
N ASN A 55 11.56 -8.53 -0.36
CA ASN A 55 12.93 -8.96 -0.62
C ASN A 55 13.06 -10.48 -0.79
#